data_AF-H3G6Q0-F1
#
_entry.id   AF-H3G6Q0-F1
#
_cell.length_a   1.000
_cell.length_b   1.000
_cell.length_c   1.000
_cell.angle_alpha   90.00
_cell.angle_beta   90.00
_cell.angle_gamma   90.00
#
_symmetry.space_group_name_H-M   'P 1'
#
loop_
_entity.id
_entity.type
_entity.pdbx_description
1 polymer ?
#
loop_
_entity_poly.entity_id
_entity_poly.type
_entity_poly.pdbx_seq_one_letter_code
_entity_poly.pdbx_strand_id
1 'polypeptide(L)' 'FMQVYGIDYLEVYSPVVRLETLRVLLTLAAVWDYEIHQMDVTTAFLNGKIDLEVYMEQAL' A
#
# COMPACT_ATOMS: atom_id res chain seq x y z
N PHE A 1 4.25 -13.29 4.71
CA PHE A 1 2.86 -12.79 4.82
C PHE A 1 1.97 -13.78 4.09
N MET A 2 1.46 -14.80 4.78
CA MET A 2 0.46 -15.71 4.22
C MET A 2 -0.83 -15.42 4.97
N GLN A 3 -1.78 -14.77 4.31
CA GLN A 3 -3.12 -14.56 4.87
C GLN A 3 -3.89 -15.87 4.78
N VAL A 4 -4.52 -16.28 5.88
CA VAL A 4 -5.35 -17.48 5.92
C VAL A 4 -6.81 -17.11 5.64
N TYR A 5 -7.44 -17.79 4.69
CA TYR A 5 -8.86 -17.62 4.36
C TYR A 5 -9.73 -17.82 5.62
N GLY A 6 -10.59 -16.84 5.92
CA GLY A 6 -11.45 -16.85 7.10
C GLY A 6 -10.80 -16.41 8.42
N ILE A 7 -9.50 -16.10 8.44
CA ILE A 7 -8.79 -15.57 9.62
C ILE A 7 -8.27 -14.16 9.30
N ASP A 8 -7.32 -14.04 8.39
CA ASP A 8 -6.64 -12.76 8.08
C ASP A 8 -6.99 -12.20 6.70
N TYR A 9 -7.72 -12.97 5.88
CA TYR A 9 -8.04 -12.62 4.49
C TYR A 9 -9.11 -11.52 4.36
N LEU A 10 -10.01 -11.42 5.34
CA LEU A 10 -11.01 -10.35 5.41
C LEU A 10 -10.49 -9.11 6.14
N GLU A 11 -9.34 -9.21 6.82
CA GLU A 11 -8.70 -8.06 7.43
C GLU A 11 -7.99 -7.24 6.37
N VAL A 12 -8.55 -6.07 6.08
CA VAL A 12 -7.88 -5.05 5.27
C VAL A 12 -6.79 -4.43 6.14
N TYR A 13 -5.56 -4.92 6.02
CA TYR A 13 -4.38 -4.21 6.52
C TYR A 13 -4.18 -2.96 5.68
N SER A 14 -4.88 -1.88 6.05
CA SER A 14 -4.60 -0.56 5.51
C SER A 14 -3.30 -0.05 6.15
N PRO A 15 -2.23 0.21 5.38
CA PRO A 15 -1.05 0.82 5.92
C PRO A 15 -1.38 2.26 6.33
N VAL A 16 -1.69 2.46 7.61
CA VAL A 16 -1.87 3.81 8.15
C VAL A 16 -0.49 4.44 8.30
N VAL A 17 -0.15 5.34 7.37
CA VAL A 17 1.07 6.15 7.47
C VAL A 17 1.02 6.95 8.78
N ARG A 18 2.10 6.83 9.57
CA ARG A 18 2.30 7.63 10.77
C ARG A 18 2.66 9.07 10.38
N LEU A 19 2.04 10.05 11.04
CA LEU A 19 2.25 11.48 10.73
C LEU A 19 3.70 11.92 10.97
N GLU A 20 4.40 11.35 11.95
CA GLU A 20 5.83 11.62 12.14
C GLU A 20 6.66 11.22 10.93
N THR A 21 6.39 10.05 10.33
CA THR A 21 7.10 9.55 9.15
C THR A 21 6.83 10.47 7.96
N LEU A 22 5.58 10.88 7.76
CA LEU A 22 5.23 11.83 6.71
C LEU A 22 5.97 13.16 6.88
N ARG A 23 6.02 13.71 8.10
CA ARG A 23 6.75 14.96 8.38
C ARG A 23 8.23 14.84 8.07
N VAL A 24 8.88 13.74 8.45
CA VAL A 24 10.30 13.50 8.14
C VAL A 24 10.53 13.48 6.63
N LEU A 25 9.69 12.79 5.87
CA LEU A 25 9.80 12.74 4.40
C LEU A 25 9.61 14.12 3.77
N LEU A 26 8.63 14.89 4.22
CA LEU A 26 8.41 16.27 3.74
C LEU A 26 9.58 17.20 4.09
N THR A 27 10.17 17.06 5.29
CA THR A 27 11.36 17.81 5.67
C THR A 27 12.55 17.49 4.77
N LEU A 28 12.78 16.21 4.46
CA LEU A 28 13.85 15.80 3.56
C LEU A 28 13.66 16.37 2.14
N ALA A 29 12.43 16.29 1.62
CA ALA A 29 12.11 16.87 0.32
C ALA A 29 12.35 18.38 0.28
N ALA A 30 11.97 19.12 1.34
CA ALA A 30 12.22 20.56 1.42
C ALA A 30 13.71 20.90 1.52
N VAL A 31 14.51 20.13 2.28
CA VAL A 31 15.96 20.34 2.43
C VAL A 31 16.70 20.13 1.12
N TRP A 32 16.21 19.22 0.26
CA TRP A 32 16.83 18.89 -1.02
C TRP A 32 16.14 19.52 -2.23
N ASP A 33 15.17 20.42 -2.01
CA ASP A 33 14.39 21.10 -3.05
C ASP A 33 13.74 20.10 -4.04
N TYR A 34 13.20 19.01 -3.50
CA TYR A 34 12.51 17.99 -4.29
C TYR A 34 11.06 18.37 -4.54
N GLU A 35 10.64 18.18 -5.79
CA GLU A 35 9.23 18.27 -6.17
C GLU A 35 8.49 17.02 -5.70
N ILE A 36 7.34 17.24 -5.05
CA ILE A 36 6.51 16.15 -4.51
C ILE A 36 5.28 15.98 -5.40
N HIS A 37 5.10 14.77 -5.91
CA HIS A 37 3.90 14.39 -6.66
C HIS A 37 3.09 13.37 -5.87
N GLN A 38 1.78 13.58 -5.79
CA GLN A 38 0.85 12.62 -5.21
C GLN A 38 0.37 11.66 -6.31
N MET A 39 0.42 10.36 -6.04
CA MET A 39 -0.21 9.34 -6.86
C MET A 39 -1.19 8.56 -5.97
N ASP A 40 -2.46 8.61 -6.31
CA ASP A 40 -3.48 7.75 -5.72
C ASP A 40 -3.73 6.57 -6.66
N VAL A 41 -3.69 5.35 -6.12
CA VAL A 41 -3.82 4.12 -6.91
C VAL A 41 -5.05 3.38 -6.42
N THR A 42 -6.08 3.33 -7.26
CA THR A 42 -7.37 2.70 -6.95
C THR A 42 -7.25 1.19 -6.68
N THR A 43 -6.17 0.56 -7.14
CA THR A 43 -5.88 -0.87 -6.95
C THR A 43 -4.45 -1.05 -6.43
N ALA A 44 -4.23 -0.82 -5.14
CA ALA A 44 -2.94 -1.04 -4.48
C ALA A 44 -2.65 -2.54 -4.23
N PHE A 45 -2.70 -3.36 -5.29
CA PHE A 45 -2.15 -4.70 -5.22
C PHE A 45 -0.63 -4.62 -5.17
N LEU A 46 -0.02 -5.43 -4.30
CA LEU A 46 1.43 -5.57 -4.25
C LEU A 46 1.91 -6.08 -5.61
N ASN A 47 2.73 -5.30 -6.32
CA ASN A 47 3.30 -5.65 -7.62
C ASN A 47 4.42 -6.70 -7.50
N GLY A 48 4.27 -7.64 -6.57
CA GLY A 48 5.18 -8.76 -6.37
C GLY A 48 4.86 -9.90 -7.32
N LYS A 49 5.86 -10.74 -7.60
CA LYS A 49 5.58 -12.02 -8.26
C LYS A 49 4.64 -12.82 -7.36
N ILE A 50 3.49 -13.16 -7.92
CA ILE A 50 2.51 -14.00 -7.26
C ILE A 50 2.89 -15.44 -7.59
N ASP A 51 3.50 -16.12 -6.62
CA ASP A 51 3.85 -17.55 -6.73
C ASP A 51 2.70 -18.47 -6.24
N LEU A 52 1.50 -17.91 -6.04
CA LEU A 52 0.32 -18.57 -5.46
C LEU A 52 -0.91 -18.39 -6.38
N GLU A 53 -1.79 -19.39 -6.47
CA GLU A 53 -3.06 -19.22 -7.18
C GLU A 53 -3.97 -18.23 -6.43
N VAL A 54 -4.41 -17.18 -7.14
CA VAL A 54 -5.32 -16.15 -6.62
C VAL A 54 -6.64 -16.24 -7.37
N TYR A 55 -7.74 -16.38 -6.64
CA TYR A 55 -9.09 -16.37 -7.19
C TYR A 55 -9.71 -14.98 -6.99
N MET A 56 -10.16 -14.35 -8.07
CA MET A 56 -10.82 -13.05 -8.07
C MET A 56 -12.23 -13.20 -8.63
N GLU A 57 -13.23 -12.67 -7.93
CA GLU A 57 -14.59 -12.55 -8.44
C GLU A 57 -14.73 -11.15 -9.07
N GLN A 58 -15.03 -11.11 -10.37
CA GLN A 58 -15.22 -9.85 -11.07
C GLN A 58 -16.70 -9.48 -11.02
N ALA A 59 -17.03 -8.38 -10.34
CA ALA A 59 -18.36 -7.79 -10.43
C ALA A 59 -18.57 -7.22 -11.84
N LEU A 60 -19.66 -7.67 -12.48
CA LEU A 60 -20.17 -7.15 -13.76
C LEU A 60 -20.68 -5.71 -13.63
#